data_AF-A0A0L8BHE0-F1
#
_entry.id   AF-A0A0L8BHE0-F1
#
_cell.length_a   1.000
_cell.length_b   1.000
_cell.length_c   1.000
_cell.angle_alpha   90.00
_cell.angle_beta   90.00
_cell.angle_gamma   90.00
#
_symmetry.space_group_name_H-M   'P 1'
#
loop_
_entity.id
_entity.type
_entity.pdbx_description
1 polymer ?
#
loop_
_entity_poly.entity_id
_entity_poly.type
_entity_poly.pdbx_seq_one_letter_code
_entity_poly.pdbx_strand_id
1 'polypeptide(L)' 'MTEKTFLTIAAAIFGIVAVVHLVRILTGWSVVIDGWTVPMWVSWVGLIVTGGLSYYGAKLAKLI' A
#
# COMPACT_ATOMS: atom_id res chain seq x y z
N MET A 1 -22.58 -1.37 6.18
CA MET A 1 -21.65 -1.32 5.03
C MET A 1 -21.72 -2.65 4.31
N THR A 2 -21.81 -2.67 2.99
CA THR A 2 -21.78 -3.93 2.22
C THR A 2 -20.33 -4.40 2.06
N GLU A 3 -20.14 -5.71 1.83
CA GLU A 3 -18.81 -6.27 1.59
C GLU A 3 -18.10 -5.57 0.41
N LYS A 4 -18.84 -5.29 -0.67
CA LYS A 4 -18.34 -4.55 -1.84
C LYS A 4 -17.81 -3.17 -1.48
N THR A 5 -18.57 -2.39 -0.69
CA THR A 5 -18.14 -1.06 -0.26
C THR A 5 -16.89 -1.17 0.62
N PHE A 6 -16.84 -2.13 1.53
CA PHE A 6 -15.67 -2.35 2.38
C PHE A 6 -14.42 -2.68 1.55
N LEU A 7 -14.51 -3.65 0.64
CA LEU A 7 -13.39 -4.06 -0.20
C LEU A 7 -12.90 -2.94 -1.11
N THR A 8 -13.81 -2.11 -1.62
CA THR A 8 -13.47 -0.94 -2.44
C THR A 8 -12.68 0.08 -1.63
N ILE A 9 -13.12 0.39 -0.42
CA ILE A 9 -12.42 1.33 0.49
C ILE A 9 -11.06 0.75 0.89
N ALA A 10 -11.01 -0.52 1.30
CA ALA A 10 -9.77 -1.19 1.66
C ALA A 10 -8.77 -1.18 0.50
N ALA A 11 -9.21 -1.51 -0.72
CA ALA A 11 -8.37 -1.48 -1.90
C ALA A 11 -7.81 -0.09 -2.19
N ALA A 12 -8.64 0.96 -2.06
CA ALA A 12 -8.20 2.34 -2.25
C ALA A 12 -7.14 2.76 -1.22
N ILE A 13 -7.35 2.45 0.07
CA ILE A 13 -6.39 2.76 1.14
C ILE A 13 -5.05 2.04 0.89
N PHE A 14 -5.08 0.73 0.64
CA PHE A 14 -3.85 -0.01 0.35
C PHE A 14 -3.16 0.47 -0.94
N GLY A 15 -3.92 0.88 -1.96
CA GLY A 15 -3.38 1.47 -3.17
C GLY A 15 -2.63 2.78 -2.91
N ILE A 16 -3.17 3.66 -2.06
CA ILE A 16 -2.49 4.91 -1.66
C ILE A 16 -1.18 4.58 -0.93
N VAL A 17 -1.20 3.63 0.00
CA VAL A 17 0.02 3.21 0.74
C VAL A 17 1.06 2.61 -0.22
N ALA A 18 0.63 1.81 -1.20
CA ALA A 18 1.52 1.26 -2.23
C ALA A 18 2.19 2.39 -3.04
N VAL A 19 1.42 3.42 -3.43
CA VAL A 19 1.97 4.60 -4.12
C VAL A 19 3.00 5.33 -3.25
N VAL A 20 2.75 5.51 -1.95
CA VAL A 20 3.72 6.13 -1.04
C VAL A 20 5.03 5.34 -0.99
N HIS A 21 4.97 4.02 -0.89
CA HIS A 21 6.17 3.17 -0.94
C HIS A 21 6.90 3.27 -2.28
N LEU A 22 6.17 3.29 -3.40
CA LEU A 22 6.74 3.44 -4.72
C LEU A 22 7.45 4.79 -4.88
N VAL A 23 6.79 5.89 -4.48
CA VAL A 23 7.38 7.23 -4.50
C VAL A 23 8.67 7.25 -3.68
N ARG A 24 8.65 6.65 -2.48
CA ARG A 24 9.84 6.56 -1.63
C ARG A 24 10.99 5.83 -2.32
N ILE A 25 10.71 4.71 -2.98
CA ILE A 25 11.72 3.93 -3.72
C ILE A 25 12.30 4.74 -4.87
N LEU A 26 11.47 5.41 -5.67
CA LEU A 26 11.90 6.13 -6.87
C LEU A 26 12.68 7.40 -6.54
N THR A 27 12.33 8.08 -5.45
CA THR A 27 12.95 9.36 -5.05
C THR A 27 14.11 9.18 -4.07
N GLY A 28 14.28 7.98 -3.49
CA GLY A 28 15.21 7.77 -2.39
C GLY A 28 14.80 8.50 -1.11
N TRP A 29 13.51 8.80 -0.92
CA TRP A 29 13.02 9.56 0.24
C TRP A 29 13.45 8.93 1.57
N SER A 30 14.29 9.66 2.32
CA SER A 30 14.71 9.25 3.65
C SER A 30 13.60 9.47 4.67
N VAL A 31 13.19 8.39 5.33
CA VAL A 31 12.21 8.40 6.41
C VAL A 31 12.95 8.10 7.69
N VAL A 32 12.88 9.01 8.65
CA VAL A 32 13.51 8.89 9.98
C VAL A 32 12.43 8.97 11.04
N ILE A 33 12.38 7.98 11.92
CA ILE A 33 11.43 7.91 13.03
C ILE A 33 12.24 7.75 14.30
N ASP A 34 12.15 8.74 15.20
CA ASP A 34 12.89 8.74 16.48
C ASP A 34 14.40 8.43 16.32
N GLY A 35 15.04 9.09 15.34
CA GLY A 35 16.46 8.89 15.03
C GLY A 35 16.78 7.62 14.24
N TRP A 36 15.83 6.70 14.03
CA TRP A 36 16.02 5.51 13.20
C TRP A 36 15.69 5.80 11.73
N THR A 37 16.70 5.70 10.86
CA THR A 37 16.49 5.73 9.41
C THR A 37 15.88 4.40 8.96
N VAL A 38 14.63 4.45 8.51
CA VAL A 38 13.90 3.27 8.03
C VAL A 38 14.65 2.69 6.83
N PRO A 39 15.10 1.42 6.85
CA PRO A 39 15.78 0.82 5.70
C PRO A 39 14.91 0.78 4.44
N MET A 40 15.53 0.83 3.26
CA MET A 40 14.77 0.82 1.99
C MET A 40 14.02 -0.50 1.75
N TRP A 41 14.52 -1.63 2.26
CA TRP A 41 13.85 -2.93 2.12
C TRP A 41 12.42 -2.94 2.68
N VAL A 42 12.14 -2.13 3.72
CA VAL A 42 10.80 -2.00 4.31
C VAL A 42 9.80 -1.48 3.28
N SER A 43 10.22 -0.56 2.39
CA SER A 43 9.34 -0.05 1.35
C SER A 43 9.15 -1.02 0.19
N TRP A 44 10.13 -1.87 -0.12
CA TRP A 44 9.93 -2.95 -1.09
C TRP A 44 8.90 -3.96 -0.58
N VAL A 45 9.01 -4.39 0.67
CA VAL A 45 8.03 -5.27 1.32
C VAL A 45 6.66 -4.59 1.39
N GLY A 46 6.62 -3.33 1.83
CA GLY A 46 5.40 -2.53 1.90
C GLY A 46 4.71 -2.39 0.54
N LEU A 47 5.45 -2.11 -0.52
CA LEU A 47 4.94 -2.02 -1.89
C LEU A 47 4.31 -3.33 -2.35
N ILE A 48 4.98 -4.47 -2.14
CA ILE A 48 4.48 -5.79 -2.55
C ILE A 48 3.20 -6.14 -1.79
N VAL A 49 3.19 -5.98 -0.47
CA VAL A 49 2.04 -6.34 0.37
C VAL A 49 0.85 -5.44 0.07
N THR A 50 1.05 -4.12 0.13
CA THR A 50 -0.06 -3.16 -0.05
C THR A 50 -0.54 -3.11 -1.50
N GLY A 51 0.37 -3.24 -2.48
CA GLY A 51 0.00 -3.39 -3.89
C GLY A 51 -0.79 -4.67 -4.15
N GLY A 52 -0.38 -5.79 -3.55
CA GLY A 52 -1.13 -7.05 -3.61
C GLY A 52 -2.53 -6.93 -3.00
N LEU A 53 -2.64 -6.40 -1.78
CA LEU A 53 -3.93 -6.20 -1.10
C LEU A 53 -4.86 -5.26 -1.88
N SER A 54 -4.31 -4.16 -2.43
CA SER A 54 -5.04 -3.26 -3.32
C SER A 54 -5.60 -4.01 -4.54
N TYR A 55 -4.77 -4.81 -5.20
CA TYR A 55 -5.17 -5.57 -6.38
C TYR A 55 -6.25 -6.60 -6.07
N TYR A 56 -6.05 -7.43 -5.05
CA TYR A 56 -7.02 -8.48 -4.70
C TYR A 56 -8.32 -7.90 -4.15
N GLY A 57 -8.28 -6.84 -3.34
CA GLY A 57 -9.48 -6.14 -2.86
C GLY A 57 -10.29 -5.54 -4.01
N ALA A 58 -9.63 -4.86 -4.95
CA ALA A 58 -10.29 -4.31 -6.14
C ALA A 58 -10.84 -5.40 -7.06
N LYS A 59 -10.15 -6.53 -7.18
CA LYS A 59 -10.63 -7.67 -7.97
C LYS A 59 -11.87 -8.30 -7.33
N LEU A 60 -11.85 -8.56 -6.02
CA LEU A 60 -12.97 -9.19 -5.33
C LEU A 60 -14.21 -8.28 -5.29
N ALA A 61 -14.04 -6.97 -5.06
CA ALA A 61 -15.13 -6.00 -5.10
C ALA A 61 -15.85 -5.91 -6.46
N LYS A 62 -15.20 -6.33 -7.55
CA LYS A 62 -15.81 -6.41 -8.89
C LYS A 62 -16.58 -7.71 -9.11
N LEU A 63 -16.27 -8.77 -8.37
CA LEU A 63 -16.87 -10.10 -8.52
C LEU A 63 -18.17 -10.27 -7.72
N ILE A 64 -18.32 -9.49 -6.65
CA ILE A 64 -19.51 -9.46 -5.78
C ILE A 64 -20.36 -8.21 -6.02
#